data_AF-A0A6L2QEK9-F1
#
_entry.id   AF-A0A6L2QEK9-F1
#
_cell.length_a   1.000
_cell.length_b   1.000
_cell.length_c   1.000
_cell.angle_alpha   90.00
_cell.angle_beta   90.00
_cell.angle_gamma   90.00
#
_symmetry.space_group_name_H-M   'P 1'
#
loop_
_entity.id
_entity.type
_entity.pdbx_description
1 polymer ?
#
loop_
_entity_poly.entity_id
_entity_poly.type
_entity_poly.pdbx_seq_one_letter_code
_entity_poly.pdbx_strand_id
1 'polypeptide(L)' 'MAESLTGKKPHSAAKMKYKTVQPPCNVMATAFWNVYRVLLVGFTPVVSTINAAAYQETLKNLKEAIWHKRPGC' A
#
# COMPACT_ATOMS: atom_id res chain seq x y z
N MET A 1 -41.52 -0.85 -56.28
CA MET A 1 -40.23 -1.27 -55.69
C MET A 1 -40.21 -0.78 -54.26
N ALA A 2 -40.05 -1.68 -53.30
CA ALA A 2 -40.06 -1.38 -51.89
C ALA A 2 -38.62 -1.27 -51.38
N GLU A 3 -38.31 -0.24 -50.60
CA GLU A 3 -37.14 -0.22 -49.72
C GLU A 3 -37.40 0.70 -48.52
N SER A 4 -37.54 0.04 -47.36
CA SER A 4 -37.56 0.63 -46.02
C SER A 4 -36.14 0.94 -45.56
N LEU A 5 -35.95 1.87 -44.60
CA LEU A 5 -35.18 1.70 -43.34
C LEU A 5 -34.95 3.03 -42.58
N THR A 6 -35.86 3.27 -41.64
CA THR A 6 -35.64 3.69 -40.23
C THR A 6 -34.32 4.36 -39.80
N GLY A 7 -34.49 5.57 -39.21
CA GLY A 7 -33.98 5.85 -37.86
C GLY A 7 -32.68 6.64 -37.73
N LYS A 8 -32.77 7.98 -37.68
CA LYS A 8 -31.70 8.82 -37.13
C LYS A 8 -31.61 8.62 -35.61
N LYS A 9 -30.49 8.10 -35.10
CA LYS A 9 -30.11 8.21 -33.68
C LYS A 9 -28.82 9.04 -33.55
N PRO A 10 -28.72 9.95 -32.57
CA PRO A 10 -27.57 10.84 -32.42
C PRO A 10 -26.33 10.05 -31.99
N HIS A 11 -25.30 10.08 -32.83
CA HIS A 11 -23.98 9.57 -32.49
C HIS A 11 -23.27 10.58 -31.60
N SER A 12 -23.39 10.40 -30.28
CA SER A 12 -22.38 10.88 -29.36
C SER A 12 -22.31 9.92 -28.18
N ALA A 13 -21.62 8.81 -28.41
CA ALA A 13 -21.08 8.02 -27.31
C ALA A 13 -20.00 8.88 -26.66
N ALA A 14 -20.39 9.68 -25.66
CA ALA A 14 -19.46 10.36 -24.78
C ALA A 14 -18.52 9.29 -24.24
N LYS A 15 -17.23 9.37 -24.62
CA LYS A 15 -16.19 8.43 -24.20
C LYS A 15 -16.19 8.40 -22.68
N MET A 16 -16.77 7.35 -22.11
CA MET A 16 -16.82 7.15 -20.67
C MET A 16 -15.38 6.91 -20.24
N LYS A 17 -14.70 7.97 -19.78
CA LYS A 17 -13.34 7.85 -19.25
C LYS A 17 -13.44 6.89 -18.07
N TYR A 18 -12.83 5.72 -18.21
CA TYR A 18 -12.64 4.79 -17.10
C TYR A 18 -12.02 5.61 -15.95
N LYS A 19 -12.73 5.72 -14.83
CA LYS A 19 -12.17 6.34 -13.63
C LYS A 19 -11.05 5.41 -13.18
N THR A 20 -9.81 5.75 -13.47
CA THR A 20 -8.65 5.12 -12.83
C THR A 20 -8.77 5.41 -11.34
N VAL A 21 -9.28 4.45 -10.58
CA VAL A 21 -9.25 4.49 -9.12
C VAL A 21 -7.78 4.46 -8.75
N GLN A 22 -7.29 5.50 -8.07
CA GLN A 22 -5.92 5.50 -7.56
C GLN A 22 -5.78 4.30 -6.61
N PRO A 23 -4.72 3.48 -6.74
CA PRO A 23 -4.52 2.37 -5.81
C PRO A 23 -4.45 2.94 -4.39
N PRO A 24 -5.03 2.23 -3.41
CA PRO A 24 -5.08 2.73 -2.05
C PRO A 24 -3.66 3.02 -1.57
N CYS A 25 -3.45 4.22 -1.03
CA CYS A 25 -2.17 4.68 -0.49
C CYS A 25 -1.91 4.05 0.89
N ASN A 26 -1.98 2.72 0.97
CA ASN A 26 -1.78 1.98 2.19
C ASN A 26 -0.29 1.98 2.57
N VAL A 27 -0.01 2.42 3.79
CA VAL A 27 1.29 2.29 4.44
C VAL A 27 1.31 0.99 5.24
N MET A 28 2.35 0.19 5.09
CA MET A 28 2.54 -1.02 5.89
C MET A 28 3.33 -0.67 7.15
N ALA A 29 2.78 -0.95 8.33
CA ALA A 29 3.46 -0.77 9.60
C ALA A 29 3.93 -2.11 10.16
N THR A 30 5.18 -2.17 10.59
CA THR A 30 5.76 -3.31 11.32
C THR A 30 6.08 -2.86 12.74
N ALA A 31 5.49 -3.51 13.74
CA ALA A 31 5.72 -3.17 15.13
C ALA A 31 6.24 -4.38 15.91
N PHE A 32 7.27 -4.15 16.73
CA PHE A 32 7.84 -5.12 17.65
C PHE A 32 7.58 -4.66 19.08
N TRP A 33 7.08 -5.56 19.91
CA TRP A 33 6.77 -5.26 21.31
C TRP A 33 7.03 -6.48 22.19
N ASN A 34 7.11 -6.24 23.49
CA ASN A 34 7.06 -7.28 24.52
C ASN A 34 5.85 -7.03 25.44
N VAL A 35 5.69 -7.85 26.48
CA VAL A 35 4.57 -7.77 27.44
C VAL A 35 4.43 -6.39 28.10
N TYR A 36 5.51 -5.62 28.19
CA TYR A 36 5.56 -4.35 28.92
C TYR A 36 5.56 -3.11 28.02
N ARG A 37 6.09 -3.21 26.78
CA ARG A 37 6.29 -2.03 25.92
C ARG A 37 6.55 -2.37 24.45
N VAL A 38 6.26 -1.39 23.60
CA VAL A 38 6.70 -1.38 22.20
C VAL A 38 8.20 -1.06 22.14
N LEU A 39 8.92 -1.87 21.38
CA LEU A 39 10.37 -1.81 21.19
C LEU A 39 10.72 -0.98 19.95
N LEU A 40 10.07 -1.26 18.83
CA LEU A 40 10.32 -0.61 17.55
C LEU A 40 9.04 -0.56 16.71
N VAL A 41 8.82 0.53 15.98
CA VAL A 41 7.79 0.63 14.95
C VAL A 41 8.47 1.15 13.68
N GLY A 42 8.35 0.41 12.59
CA GLY A 42 8.84 0.77 11.26
C GLY A 42 7.69 0.93 10.28
N PHE A 43 7.81 1.90 9.39
CA PHE A 43 6.83 2.16 8.33
C PHE A 43 7.48 1.89 6.99
N THR A 44 6.89 0.98 6.22
CA THR A 44 7.29 0.71 4.85
C THR A 44 6.58 1.69 3.91
N PRO A 45 7.27 2.30 2.94
CA PRO A 45 6.66 3.26 2.02
C PRO A 45 5.40 2.73 1.32
N VAL A 46 4.53 3.67 0.97
CA VAL A 46 3.24 3.41 0.32
C VAL A 46 3.43 2.52 -0.92
N VAL A 47 2.55 1.53 -1.10
CA VAL A 47 2.57 0.56 -2.22
C VAL A 47 3.75 -0.43 -2.20
N SER A 48 4.61 -0.43 -1.17
CA SER A 48 5.70 -1.40 -1.04
C SER A 48 5.46 -2.38 0.12
N THR A 49 5.69 -3.66 -0.15
CA THR A 49 5.69 -4.73 0.86
C THR A 49 7.08 -4.85 1.45
N ILE A 50 7.18 -5.24 2.72
CA ILE A 50 8.46 -5.51 3.34
C ILE A 50 9.17 -6.66 2.61
N ASN A 51 10.33 -6.36 2.03
CA ASN A 51 11.19 -7.36 1.38
C ASN A 51 12.27 -7.83 2.36
N ALA A 52 13.02 -8.88 1.99
CA ALA A 52 14.03 -9.47 2.87
C ALA A 52 15.12 -8.47 3.28
N ALA A 53 15.62 -7.64 2.35
CA ALA A 53 16.68 -6.67 2.65
C ALA A 53 16.20 -5.59 3.64
N ALA A 54 15.01 -5.04 3.42
CA ALA A 54 14.38 -4.06 4.32
C ALA A 54 14.07 -4.68 5.70
N TYR A 55 13.66 -5.96 5.72
CA TYR A 55 13.43 -6.67 6.98
C TYR A 55 14.71 -6.91 7.75
N GLN A 56 15.81 -7.28 7.08
CA GLN A 56 17.12 -7.45 7.71
C GLN A 56 17.60 -6.16 8.38
N GLU A 57 17.41 -5.01 7.73
CA GLU A 57 17.73 -3.71 8.32
C GLU A 57 16.83 -3.40 9.52
N THR A 58 15.54 -3.69 9.42
CA THR A 58 14.59 -3.54 10.53
C THR A 58 15.00 -4.38 11.74
N LEU A 59 15.49 -5.61 11.54
CA LEU A 59 15.98 -6.48 12.60
C LEU A 59 17.28 -5.96 13.25
N LYS A 60 18.17 -5.34 12.48
CA LYS A 60 19.35 -4.65 13.05
C LYS A 60 18.90 -3.50 13.96
N ASN A 61 17.95 -2.69 13.51
CA ASN A 61 17.38 -1.60 14.31
C ASN A 61 16.66 -2.12 15.57
N LEU A 62 15.99 -3.27 15.47
CA LEU A 62 15.35 -3.91 16.62
C LEU A 62 16.38 -4.35 17.66
N LYS A 63 17.49 -4.95 17.22
CA LYS A 63 18.59 -5.33 18.12
C LYS A 63 19.08 -4.10 18.89
N GLU A 64 19.40 -3.01 18.21
CA GLU A 64 19.85 -1.77 18.87
C GLU A 64 18.79 -1.24 19.83
N ALA A 65 17.51 -1.23 19.43
CA ALA A 65 16.41 -0.80 20.30
C ALA A 65 16.27 -1.66 21.57
N ILE A 66 16.54 -2.96 21.48
CA ILE A 66 16.55 -3.85 22.65
C ILE A 66 17.73 -3.54 23.56
N TRP A 67 18.93 -3.40 23.00
CA TRP A 67 20.14 -3.06 23.75
C TRP A 67 20.01 -1.72 24.48
N HIS A 68 19.59 -0.66 23.78
CA HIS A 68 19.41 0.66 24.39
C HIS A 68 18.31 0.70 25.45
N LYS A 69 17.21 -0.04 25.28
CA LYS A 69 16.10 -0.03 26.23
C LYS A 69 16.30 -1.01 27.40
N ARG A 70 17.27 -1.93 27.34
CA ARG A 70 17.62 -2.85 28.43
C ARG A 70 19.07 -2.61 28.88
N PRO A 71 19.37 -1.49 29.59
CA PRO A 71 20.68 -1.31 30.21
C PRO A 71 20.83 -2.33 31.35
N GLY A 72 21.80 -3.24 31.24
CA GLY A 72 22.14 -4.20 32.30
C GLY A 72 22.22 -5.68 31.90
N CYS A 73 22.20 -6.01 30.61
CA CYS A 73 22.65 -7.30 30.09
C CYS A 73 24.01 -7.15 29.40
#